data_AF-A0A1F3M3E0-F1
#
_entry.id   AF-A0A1F3M3E0-F1
#
_cell.length_a   1.000
_cell.length_b   1.000
_cell.length_c   1.000
_cell.angle_alpha   90.00
_cell.angle_beta   90.00
_cell.angle_gamma   90.00
#
_symmetry.space_group_name_H-M   'P 1'
#
loop_
_entity.id
_entity.type
_entity.pdbx_description
1 polymer ?
#
loop_
_entity_poly.entity_id
_entity_poly.type
_entity_poly.pdbx_seq_one_letter_code
_entity_poly.pdbx_strand_id
1 'polypeptide(L)'
;MFTCAQNKAIDQLFQKYSGKEGFSSVVITKNMFQLFANVDNPENDDFLKTVKNLEFIKILSTQGGVDGKVFYQEILSVIPAKDYKELMVVQEADKQVKFLTLEKDGVIRELLMVSGGKEESTLIWMAGIIDMKTVAKIAQSVNIEGMDSLEKAGKK
;
A
#
# COMPACT_ATOMS: atom_id res chain seq x y z
N MET A 1 1.33 25.45 -4.44
CA MET A 1 2.47 24.60 -4.87
C MET A 1 3.09 23.98 -3.61
N PHE A 2 2.43 22.99 -2.99
CA PHE A 2 2.79 22.43 -1.68
C PHE A 2 2.48 20.93 -1.60
N THR A 3 3.16 20.07 -2.36
CA THR A 3 2.96 18.60 -2.26
C THR A 3 4.17 17.77 -2.74
N CYS A 4 5.42 18.23 -2.57
CA CYS A 4 6.60 17.40 -2.95
C CYS A 4 7.54 17.06 -1.79
N ALA A 5 7.31 17.56 -0.57
CA ALA A 5 8.25 17.38 0.54
C ALA A 5 7.91 16.24 1.50
N GLN A 6 6.65 15.80 1.59
CA GLN A 6 6.20 14.98 2.73
C GLN A 6 6.63 13.51 2.65
N ASN A 7 6.89 12.93 1.47
CA ASN A 7 7.26 11.51 1.36
C ASN A 7 8.52 11.19 0.53
N LYS A 8 9.50 12.10 0.59
CA LYS A 8 10.79 11.93 -0.10
C LYS A 8 11.51 10.64 0.31
N ALA A 9 11.40 10.22 1.57
CA ALA A 9 12.13 9.05 2.08
C ALA A 9 11.60 7.72 1.52
N ILE A 10 10.27 7.55 1.47
CA ILE A 10 9.63 6.35 0.90
C ILE A 10 9.86 6.29 -0.61
N ASP A 11 9.77 7.44 -1.29
CA ASP A 11 10.07 7.52 -2.72
C ASP A 11 11.54 7.22 -3.03
N GLN A 12 12.47 7.70 -2.20
CA GLN A 12 13.90 7.36 -2.31
C GLN A 12 14.17 5.88 -2.07
N LEU A 13 13.51 5.25 -1.09
CA LEU A 13 13.58 3.81 -0.88
C LEU A 13 13.08 3.07 -2.13
N PHE A 14 11.96 3.50 -2.69
CA PHE A 14 11.40 2.91 -3.91
C PHE A 14 12.38 3.01 -5.08
N GLN A 15 12.94 4.20 -5.32
CA GLN A 15 13.92 4.44 -6.39
C GLN A 15 15.22 3.66 -6.18
N LYS A 16 15.66 3.47 -4.93
CA LYS A 16 16.88 2.72 -4.59
C LYS A 16 16.79 1.26 -5.04
N TYR A 17 15.61 0.65 -4.91
CA TYR A 17 15.41 -0.78 -5.14
C TYR A 17 14.67 -1.13 -6.43
N SER A 18 13.94 -0.18 -7.03
CA SER A 18 13.27 -0.39 -8.32
C SER A 18 14.30 -0.75 -9.40
N GLY A 19 14.05 -1.86 -10.11
CA GLY A 19 14.94 -2.37 -11.16
C GLY A 19 16.26 -2.98 -10.64
N LYS A 20 16.39 -3.23 -9.33
CA LYS A 20 17.54 -3.96 -8.77
C LYS A 20 17.29 -5.47 -8.77
N GLU A 21 18.37 -6.22 -8.92
CA GLU A 21 18.35 -7.67 -8.73
C GLU A 21 17.86 -8.01 -7.32
N GLY A 22 17.02 -9.04 -7.21
CA GLY A 22 16.39 -9.41 -5.94
C GLY A 22 15.18 -8.54 -5.56
N PHE A 23 14.71 -7.65 -6.44
CA PHE A 23 13.52 -6.82 -6.21
C PHE A 23 12.57 -6.79 -7.42
N SER A 24 11.27 -6.79 -7.15
CA SER A 24 10.22 -6.48 -8.12
C SER A 24 9.61 -5.13 -7.78
N SER A 25 9.35 -4.31 -8.80
CA SER A 25 8.66 -3.04 -8.62
C SER A 25 7.57 -2.83 -9.66
N VAL A 26 6.37 -2.44 -9.21
CA VAL A 26 5.24 -2.11 -10.07
C VAL A 26 4.75 -0.71 -9.73
N VAL A 27 4.51 0.12 -10.76
CA VAL A 27 3.94 1.46 -10.60
C VAL A 27 2.70 1.56 -11.48
N ILE A 28 1.55 1.74 -10.84
CA ILE A 28 0.27 1.96 -11.50
C ILE A 28 -0.14 3.40 -11.23
N THR A 29 -0.42 4.17 -12.27
CA THR A 29 -0.78 5.59 -12.15
C THR A 29 -2.25 5.81 -12.49
N LYS A 30 -2.75 7.00 -12.16
CA LYS A 30 -4.08 7.47 -12.54
C LYS A 30 -4.42 7.26 -14.02
N ASN A 31 -3.45 7.40 -14.91
CA ASN A 31 -3.66 7.19 -16.34
C ASN A 31 -4.09 5.75 -16.64
N MET A 32 -3.49 4.76 -15.97
CA MET A 32 -3.88 3.35 -16.12
C MET A 32 -5.29 3.11 -15.58
N PHE A 33 -5.64 3.69 -14.42
CA PHE A 33 -6.99 3.59 -13.86
C PHE A 33 -8.05 4.20 -14.79
N GLN A 34 -7.73 5.34 -15.43
CA GLN A 34 -8.61 5.98 -16.41
C GLN A 34 -8.79 5.15 -17.67
N LEU A 35 -7.73 4.51 -18.18
CA LEU A 35 -7.84 3.62 -19.32
C LEU A 35 -8.79 2.45 -19.02
N PHE A 36 -8.66 1.83 -17.85
CA PHE A 36 -9.57 0.74 -17.46
C PHE A 36 -11.00 1.22 -17.19
N ALA A 37 -11.20 2.41 -16.62
CA ALA A 37 -12.53 2.96 -16.36
C ALA A 37 -13.33 3.22 -17.65
N ASN A 38 -12.65 3.37 -18.79
CA ASN A 38 -13.29 3.56 -20.09
C ASN A 38 -13.55 2.24 -20.84
N VAL A 39 -13.10 1.10 -20.31
CA VAL A 39 -13.43 -0.22 -20.85
C VAL A 39 -14.69 -0.70 -20.13
N ASP A 40 -15.84 -0.61 -20.80
CA ASP A 40 -17.13 -1.11 -20.31
C ASP A 40 -17.05 -2.64 -20.14
N ASN A 41 -16.59 -3.08 -18.97
CA ASN A 41 -16.64 -4.48 -18.57
C ASN A 41 -17.34 -4.60 -17.20
N PRO A 42 -18.57 -5.17 -17.15
CA PRO A 42 -19.37 -5.25 -15.93
C PRO A 42 -18.71 -6.06 -14.80
N GLU A 43 -17.70 -6.90 -15.08
CA GLU A 43 -16.97 -7.64 -14.04
C GLU A 43 -15.88 -6.82 -13.32
N ASN A 44 -15.40 -5.72 -13.91
CA ASN A 44 -14.31 -4.90 -13.34
C ASN A 44 -14.79 -3.66 -12.58
N ASP A 45 -16.09 -3.41 -12.58
CA ASP A 45 -16.68 -2.13 -12.18
C ASP A 45 -16.40 -1.79 -10.71
N ASP A 46 -16.33 -2.81 -9.85
CA ASP A 46 -16.24 -2.64 -8.41
C ASP A 46 -14.82 -2.31 -7.90
N PHE A 47 -13.78 -2.86 -8.55
CA PHE A 47 -12.39 -2.49 -8.26
C PHE A 47 -12.07 -1.12 -8.87
N LEU A 48 -12.51 -0.86 -10.12
CA LEU A 48 -12.27 0.40 -10.81
C LEU A 48 -12.92 1.60 -10.10
N LYS A 49 -14.15 1.44 -9.60
CA LYS A 49 -14.81 2.45 -8.76
C LYS A 49 -14.03 2.79 -7.49
N THR A 50 -13.30 1.81 -6.95
CA THR A 50 -12.52 1.92 -5.72
C THR A 50 -11.19 2.62 -5.98
N VAL A 51 -10.52 2.31 -7.10
CA VAL A 51 -9.20 2.90 -7.43
C VAL A 51 -9.26 4.20 -8.23
N LYS A 52 -10.43 4.64 -8.70
CA LYS A 52 -10.58 5.88 -9.51
C LYS A 52 -10.05 7.16 -8.83
N ASN A 53 -10.09 7.17 -7.50
CA ASN A 53 -9.70 8.30 -6.67
C ASN A 53 -8.22 8.23 -6.26
N LEU A 54 -7.51 7.18 -6.68
CA LEU A 54 -6.08 7.03 -6.47
C LEU A 54 -5.30 7.79 -7.53
N GLU A 55 -4.21 8.42 -7.10
CA GLU A 55 -3.22 9.04 -7.97
C GLU A 55 -2.20 8.00 -8.45
N PHE A 56 -1.77 7.11 -7.54
CA PHE A 56 -0.91 5.99 -7.87
C PHE A 56 -1.00 4.85 -6.85
N ILE A 57 -0.55 3.68 -7.29
CA ILE A 57 -0.19 2.52 -6.47
C ILE A 57 1.26 2.16 -6.87
N LYS A 58 2.14 2.09 -5.88
CA LYS A 58 3.54 1.65 -6.01
C LYS A 58 3.72 0.38 -5.18
N ILE A 59 4.21 -0.69 -5.78
CA ILE A 59 4.48 -1.96 -5.12
C ILE A 59 5.97 -2.24 -5.26
N LEU A 60 6.63 -2.55 -4.15
CA LEU A 60 8.02 -2.96 -4.11
C LEU A 60 8.14 -4.23 -3.25
N SER A 61 8.64 -5.30 -3.83
CA SER A 61 8.74 -6.61 -3.18
C SER A 61 10.14 -7.17 -3.32
N THR A 62 10.64 -7.84 -2.29
CA THR A 62 11.85 -8.66 -2.39
C THR A 62 11.56 -9.92 -3.23
N GLN A 63 12.57 -10.37 -3.95
CA GLN A 63 12.62 -11.65 -4.62
C GLN A 63 13.73 -12.50 -3.97
N GLY A 64 13.72 -13.81 -4.23
CA GLY A 64 14.65 -14.76 -3.60
C GLY A 64 16.11 -14.28 -3.61
N GLY A 65 16.79 -14.47 -2.48
CA GLY A 65 18.18 -14.02 -2.27
C GLY A 65 18.35 -12.74 -1.44
N VAL A 66 17.24 -12.06 -1.10
CA VAL A 66 17.23 -10.91 -0.17
C VAL A 66 16.58 -11.32 1.15
N ASP A 67 17.15 -10.92 2.28
CA ASP A 67 16.54 -11.13 3.59
C ASP A 67 15.33 -10.21 3.77
N GLY A 68 14.13 -10.79 3.73
CA GLY A 68 12.88 -10.06 3.89
C GLY A 68 12.81 -9.29 5.22
N LYS A 69 13.29 -9.86 6.33
CA LYS A 69 13.22 -9.20 7.64
C LYS A 69 14.06 -7.94 7.68
N VAL A 70 15.24 -7.96 7.06
CA VAL A 70 16.11 -6.78 6.94
C VAL A 70 15.42 -5.69 6.12
N PHE A 71 14.84 -6.07 4.97
CA PHE A 71 14.13 -5.11 4.13
C PHE A 71 12.88 -4.54 4.80
N TYR A 72 12.10 -5.36 5.52
CA TYR A 72 10.97 -4.92 6.33
C TYR A 72 11.36 -3.86 7.36
N GLN A 73 12.45 -4.09 8.10
CA GLN A 73 12.97 -3.12 9.07
C GLN A 73 13.43 -1.82 8.40
N GLU A 74 14.08 -1.92 7.24
CA GLU A 74 14.49 -0.74 6.47
C GLU A 74 13.28 0.08 6.02
N ILE A 75 12.23 -0.56 5.50
CA ILE A 75 10.97 0.12 5.15
C ILE A 75 10.42 0.89 6.35
N LEU A 76 10.30 0.24 7.51
CA LEU A 76 9.77 0.90 8.71
C LEU A 76 10.64 2.06 9.19
N SER A 77 11.96 1.98 8.98
CA SER A 77 12.90 3.02 9.41
C SER A 77 12.79 4.32 8.60
N VAL A 78 12.34 4.24 7.33
CA VAL A 78 12.21 5.41 6.45
C VAL A 78 10.83 6.07 6.53
N ILE A 79 9.84 5.40 7.13
CA ILE A 79 8.49 5.94 7.28
C ILE A 79 8.49 6.98 8.40
N PRO A 80 8.04 8.23 8.14
CA PRO A 80 8.01 9.28 9.16
C PRO A 80 6.87 8.99 10.15
N ALA A 81 7.20 8.29 11.24
CA ALA A 81 6.24 7.83 12.24
C ALA A 81 5.39 8.94 12.92
N LYS A 82 5.79 10.22 12.77
CA LYS A 82 5.01 11.36 13.29
C LYS A 82 3.81 11.71 12.40
N ASP A 83 3.91 11.43 11.11
CA ASP A 83 2.91 11.82 10.12
C ASP A 83 1.94 10.67 9.83
N TYR A 84 2.42 9.42 9.93
CA TYR A 84 1.62 8.23 9.70
C TYR A 84 1.00 7.67 11.00
N LYS A 85 -0.27 7.30 10.92
CA LYS A 85 -1.00 6.59 11.99
C LYS A 85 -1.09 5.10 11.67
N GLU A 86 -0.82 4.24 12.65
CA GLU A 86 -1.06 2.81 12.52
C GLU A 86 -2.57 2.52 12.57
N LEU A 87 -3.10 1.87 11.54
CA LEU A 87 -4.49 1.43 11.49
C LEU A 87 -4.67 -0.02 11.93
N MET A 88 -3.73 -0.88 11.54
CA MET A 88 -3.80 -2.32 11.80
C MET A 88 -2.40 -2.90 11.81
N VAL A 89 -2.17 -3.82 12.74
CA VAL A 89 -0.97 -4.64 12.82
C VAL A 89 -1.40 -6.09 12.95
N VAL A 90 -0.89 -6.95 12.07
CA VAL A 90 -1.04 -8.40 12.16
C VAL A 90 0.32 -8.99 12.44
N GLN A 91 0.39 -9.87 13.44
CA GLN A 91 1.63 -10.49 13.86
C GLN A 91 1.40 -11.99 14.04
N GLU A 92 2.05 -12.76 13.17
CA GLU A 92 2.05 -14.21 13.14
C GLU A 92 3.49 -14.70 13.40
N ALA A 93 3.69 -16.01 13.55
CA ALA A 93 4.97 -16.58 13.94
C ALA A 93 6.11 -16.28 12.95
N ASP A 94 5.79 -16.16 11.66
CA ASP A 94 6.73 -15.99 10.55
C ASP A 94 6.42 -14.78 9.66
N LYS A 95 5.33 -14.06 9.94
CA LYS A 95 4.82 -12.94 9.14
C LYS A 95 4.38 -11.77 10.00
N GLN A 96 4.68 -10.55 9.56
CA GLN A 96 4.20 -9.32 10.15
C GLN A 96 3.65 -8.40 9.08
N VAL A 97 2.45 -7.85 9.29
CA VAL A 97 1.83 -6.89 8.37
C VAL A 97 1.45 -5.62 9.14
N LYS A 98 1.78 -4.45 8.58
CA LYS A 98 1.38 -3.14 9.10
C LYS A 98 0.65 -2.32 8.06
N PHE A 99 -0.48 -1.74 8.46
CA PHE A 99 -1.21 -0.74 7.69
C PHE A 99 -1.04 0.62 8.36
N LEU A 100 -0.57 1.60 7.60
CA LEU A 100 -0.26 2.95 8.06
C LEU A 100 -0.95 3.96 7.14
N THR A 101 -1.55 5.01 7.70
CA THR A 101 -2.20 6.06 6.91
C THR A 101 -1.67 7.45 7.22
N LEU A 102 -1.56 8.24 6.16
CA LEU A 102 -1.37 9.69 6.24
C LEU A 102 -2.75 10.34 6.08
N GLU A 103 -3.20 11.04 7.11
CA GLU A 103 -4.47 11.75 7.09
C GLU A 103 -4.23 13.26 7.03
N LYS A 104 -4.98 13.96 6.17
CA LYS A 104 -4.96 15.41 6.07
C LYS A 104 -6.38 15.93 5.90
N ASP A 105 -6.76 16.87 6.77
CA ASP A 105 -8.09 17.49 6.78
C ASP A 105 -9.24 16.47 6.88
N GLY A 106 -9.08 15.41 7.68
CA GLY A 106 -10.10 14.36 7.84
C GLY A 106 -10.13 13.33 6.70
N VAL A 107 -9.23 13.44 5.72
CA VAL A 107 -9.18 12.56 4.54
C VAL A 107 -7.89 11.76 4.54
N ILE A 108 -7.98 10.45 4.32
CA ILE A 108 -6.81 9.59 4.12
C ILE A 108 -6.23 9.92 2.74
N ARG A 109 -5.01 10.46 2.74
CA ARG A 109 -4.26 10.85 1.54
C ARG A 109 -3.32 9.77 1.08
N GLU A 110 -2.77 9.01 2.02
CA GLU A 110 -1.91 7.90 1.70
C GLU A 110 -2.18 6.70 2.58
N LEU A 111 -1.96 5.52 2.01
CA LEU A 111 -1.98 4.23 2.68
C LEU A 111 -0.70 3.49 2.34
N LEU A 112 0.02 3.08 3.37
CA LEU A 112 1.14 2.16 3.28
C LEU A 112 0.70 0.82 3.86
N MET A 113 1.01 -0.25 3.13
CA MET A 113 0.99 -1.60 3.65
C MET A 113 2.41 -2.15 3.59
N VAL A 114 2.91 -2.60 4.74
CA VAL A 114 4.24 -3.18 4.87
C VAL A 114 4.06 -4.60 5.38
N SER A 115 4.35 -5.58 4.52
CA SER A 115 4.36 -7.00 4.87
C SER A 115 5.80 -7.49 4.95
N GLY A 116 6.16 -8.20 6.01
CA GLY A 116 7.46 -8.80 6.19
C GLY A 116 7.36 -10.25 6.63
N GLY A 117 8.17 -11.10 6.00
CA GLY A 117 8.32 -12.50 6.34
C GLY A 117 9.78 -12.93 6.17
N LYS A 118 10.07 -14.21 6.47
CA LYS A 118 11.45 -14.73 6.41
C LYS A 118 12.06 -14.65 5.00
N GLU A 119 11.25 -14.88 3.97
CA GLU A 119 11.71 -14.99 2.58
C GLU A 119 11.23 -13.85 1.68
N GLU A 120 10.11 -13.21 2.04
CA GLU A 120 9.50 -12.16 1.24
C GLU A 120 9.13 -10.96 2.10
N SER A 121 9.32 -9.76 1.56
CA SER A 121 8.82 -8.53 2.14
C SER A 121 8.35 -7.58 1.05
N THR A 122 7.20 -6.97 1.29
CA THR A 122 6.47 -6.17 0.31
C THR A 122 6.03 -4.85 0.94
N LEU A 123 6.34 -3.76 0.26
CA LEU A 123 5.81 -2.42 0.48
C LEU A 123 4.80 -2.10 -0.62
N ILE A 124 3.57 -1.80 -0.22
CA ILE A 124 2.56 -1.19 -1.09
C ILE A 124 2.34 0.23 -0.60
N TRP A 125 2.49 1.20 -1.48
CA TRP A 125 2.25 2.61 -1.23
C TRP A 125 1.21 3.16 -2.19
N MET A 126 0.17 3.77 -1.64
CA MET A 126 -0.91 4.36 -2.39
C MET A 126 -1.12 5.80 -1.97
N ALA A 127 -1.39 6.66 -2.94
CA ALA A 127 -1.76 8.04 -2.70
C ALA A 127 -3.04 8.39 -3.46
N GLY A 128 -3.87 9.27 -2.89
CA GLY A 128 -5.09 9.77 -3.50
C GLY A 128 -6.13 10.20 -2.46
N ILE A 129 -7.41 9.99 -2.77
CA ILE A 129 -8.50 10.08 -1.78
C ILE A 129 -8.91 8.64 -1.47
N ILE A 130 -8.49 8.15 -0.31
CA ILE A 130 -8.66 6.75 0.10
C ILE A 130 -9.81 6.68 1.09
N ASP A 131 -10.81 5.85 0.79
CA ASP A 131 -11.90 5.54 1.72
C ASP A 131 -11.66 4.20 2.43
N MET A 132 -12.39 3.96 3.52
CA MET A 132 -12.26 2.72 4.30
C MET A 132 -12.62 1.47 3.49
N LYS A 133 -13.49 1.61 2.49
CA LYS A 133 -13.86 0.52 1.58
C LYS A 133 -12.67 0.10 0.71
N THR A 134 -11.88 1.07 0.25
CA THR A 134 -10.64 0.86 -0.49
C THR A 134 -9.63 0.11 0.37
N VAL A 135 -9.43 0.54 1.62
CA VAL A 135 -8.54 -0.15 2.56
C VAL A 135 -8.99 -1.60 2.77
N ALA A 136 -10.28 -1.82 3.01
CA ALA A 136 -10.84 -3.15 3.21
C ALA A 136 -10.68 -4.05 1.97
N LYS A 137 -11.02 -3.58 0.76
CA LYS A 137 -10.88 -4.39 -0.46
C LYS A 137 -9.44 -4.83 -0.71
N ILE A 138 -8.47 -3.97 -0.40
CA ILE A 138 -7.05 -4.28 -0.60
C ILE A 138 -6.52 -5.25 0.44
N ALA A 139 -6.94 -5.12 1.70
CA ALA A 139 -6.59 -6.13 2.68
C ALA A 139 -7.13 -7.52 2.24
N GLN A 140 -8.31 -7.60 1.59
CA GLN A 140 -8.94 -8.86 1.18
C GLN A 140 -8.13 -9.53 0.06
N SER A 141 -7.65 -8.74 -0.90
CA SER A 141 -6.85 -9.26 -2.00
C SER A 141 -5.49 -9.81 -1.56
N VAL A 142 -5.00 -9.44 -0.38
CA VAL A 142 -3.75 -9.98 0.20
C VAL A 142 -3.99 -11.20 1.12
N ASN A 143 -5.23 -11.71 1.18
CA ASN A 143 -5.61 -12.92 1.93
C ASN A 143 -5.11 -12.91 3.39
N ILE A 144 -5.44 -11.84 4.12
CA ILE A 144 -5.04 -11.66 5.54
C ILE A 144 -6.14 -12.23 6.44
N GLU A 145 -5.81 -13.21 7.28
CA GLU A 145 -6.72 -13.72 8.31
C GLU A 145 -6.98 -12.61 9.37
N GLY A 146 -8.26 -12.29 9.66
CA GLY A 146 -8.65 -11.27 10.65
C GLY A 146 -9.43 -10.05 10.12
N MET A 147 -9.78 -10.05 8.83
CA MET A 147 -10.44 -8.94 8.14
C MET A 147 -11.94 -8.75 8.38
N ASP A 148 -12.61 -9.76 8.94
CA ASP A 148 -14.05 -9.74 9.19
C ASP A 148 -14.49 -8.59 10.11
N SER A 149 -13.54 -8.00 10.84
CA SER A 149 -13.76 -6.86 11.74
C SER A 149 -13.77 -5.50 11.01
N LEU A 150 -13.01 -5.35 9.91
CA LEU A 150 -12.94 -4.09 9.15
C LEU A 150 -14.14 -3.91 8.22
N GLU A 151 -14.64 -4.99 7.60
CA GLU A 151 -15.84 -4.94 6.75
C GLU A 151 -17.07 -4.46 7.54
N LYS A 152 -17.18 -4.88 8.81
CA LYS A 152 -18.26 -4.47 9.71
C LYS A 152 -18.16 -3.00 10.12
N ALA A 153 -16.94 -2.46 10.22
CA ALA A 153 -16.72 -1.04 10.54
C ALA A 153 -17.04 -0.11 9.37
N GLY A 154 -16.81 -0.54 8.11
CA GLY A 154 -17.09 0.24 6.90
C GLY A 154 -18.54 0.21 6.39
N LYS A 155 -19.42 -0.55 7.05
CA LYS A 155 -20.87 -0.65 6.74
C LYS A 155 -21.76 0.25 7.62
N LYS A 156 -21.18 1.13 8.44
CA LYS A 156 -21.91 2.16 9.18
C LYS A 156 -21.90 3.50 8.47
#